data_AF-A0A515A8K6-F1
#
_entry.id   AF-A0A515A8K6-F1
#
_cell.length_a   1.000
_cell.length_b   1.000
_cell.length_c   1.000
_cell.angle_alpha   90.00
_cell.angle_beta   90.00
_cell.angle_gamma   90.00
#
_symmetry.space_group_name_H-M   'P 1'
#
loop_
_entity.id
_entity.type
_entity.pdbx_description
1 polymer ?
#
loop_
_entity_poly.entity_id
_entity_poly.type
_entity_poly.pdbx_seq_one_letter_code
_entity_poly.pdbx_strand_id
1 'polypeptide(L)'
;MKKVLYLSLSLLLTTLLIECKETNEFSPGASDARITGTWRLTERRYPVDSAYYLFDSVFVKGAYVVDSTFTNGHYVKDTVFVKDHYQRDSILVSKSIDSTQKYSVNPAQTLTFSADGKLSANGAEMSYYYPIKYFRVDSTISDGLGINLFITTNRATVPFRQGVAFQGDVLTLLPRCDRLCYSKFVRVR
;
A
#
# COMPACT_ATOMS: atom_id res chain seq x y z
N MET A 1 -19.46 -13.04 -63.29
CA MET A 1 -18.07 -13.03 -62.76
C MET A 1 -17.73 -11.76 -61.99
N LYS A 2 -17.85 -10.53 -62.52
CA LYS A 2 -17.46 -9.27 -61.81
C LYS A 2 -17.92 -9.16 -60.33
N LYS A 3 -19.17 -9.53 -59.99
CA LYS A 3 -19.71 -9.45 -58.62
C LYS A 3 -18.95 -10.32 -57.59
N VAL A 4 -18.38 -11.45 -58.00
CA VAL A 4 -17.62 -12.34 -57.10
C VAL A 4 -16.26 -11.72 -56.75
N LEU A 5 -15.63 -11.05 -57.73
CA LEU A 5 -14.33 -10.39 -57.56
C LEU A 5 -14.39 -9.25 -56.52
N TYR A 6 -15.48 -8.48 -56.52
CA TYR A 6 -15.70 -7.44 -55.51
C TYR A 6 -15.87 -8.00 -54.11
N LEU A 7 -16.55 -9.15 -53.96
CA LEU A 7 -16.76 -9.80 -52.66
C LEU A 7 -15.45 -10.35 -52.07
N SER A 8 -14.60 -10.95 -52.92
CA SER A 8 -13.27 -11.42 -52.48
C SER A 8 -12.34 -10.26 -52.14
N LEU A 9 -12.38 -9.16 -52.90
CA LEU A 9 -11.55 -7.98 -52.65
C LEU A 9 -11.96 -7.25 -51.36
N SER A 10 -13.26 -7.14 -51.08
CA SER A 10 -13.75 -6.55 -49.83
C SER A 10 -13.43 -7.43 -48.62
N LEU A 11 -13.53 -8.76 -48.73
CA LEU A 11 -13.08 -9.67 -47.66
C LEU A 11 -11.60 -9.50 -47.36
N LEU A 12 -10.75 -9.43 -48.39
CA LEU A 12 -9.30 -9.25 -48.25
C LEU A 12 -8.94 -7.91 -47.58
N LEU A 13 -9.65 -6.82 -47.94
CA LEU A 13 -9.51 -5.53 -47.27
C LEU A 13 -9.94 -5.60 -45.80
N THR A 14 -11.02 -6.31 -45.47
CA THR A 14 -11.44 -6.46 -44.08
C THR A 14 -10.45 -7.28 -43.24
N THR A 15 -9.80 -8.31 -43.79
CA THR A 15 -8.74 -9.03 -43.07
C THR A 15 -7.51 -8.16 -42.81
N LEU A 16 -7.09 -7.36 -43.80
CA LEU A 16 -5.98 -6.40 -43.64
C LEU A 16 -6.28 -5.27 -42.63
N LEU A 17 -7.56 -4.91 -42.45
CA LEU A 17 -7.98 -3.90 -41.47
C LEU A 17 -8.15 -4.45 -40.04
N ILE A 18 -8.20 -5.78 -39.86
CA ILE A 18 -8.32 -6.42 -38.53
C ILE A 18 -6.96 -6.55 -37.83
N GLU A 19 -5.85 -6.59 -38.57
CA GLU A 19 -4.49 -6.72 -38.01
C GLU A 19 -3.98 -5.44 -37.35
N CYS A 20 -4.56 -4.26 -37.65
CA CYS A 20 -4.19 -2.98 -37.03
C CYS A 20 -4.85 -2.74 -35.65
N LYS A 21 -4.82 -3.76 -34.78
CA LYS A 21 -5.09 -3.60 -33.35
C LYS A 21 -3.99 -4.26 -32.52
N GLU A 22 -2.76 -3.81 -32.72
CA GLU A 22 -1.70 -4.00 -31.73
C GLU A 22 -2.14 -3.35 -30.41
N THR A 23 -2.65 -4.19 -29.51
CA THR A 23 -2.62 -3.89 -28.08
C THR A 23 -1.16 -3.93 -27.67
N ASN A 24 -0.46 -2.82 -27.86
CA ASN A 24 0.87 -2.56 -27.32
C ASN A 24 0.82 -2.80 -25.80
N GLU A 25 1.21 -4.00 -25.38
CA GLU A 25 1.25 -4.39 -23.97
C GLU A 25 2.26 -3.47 -23.29
N PHE A 26 1.78 -2.66 -22.34
CA PHE A 26 2.64 -1.69 -21.66
C PHE A 26 3.84 -2.40 -21.04
N SER A 27 5.04 -2.11 -21.54
CA SER A 27 6.30 -2.54 -20.93
C SER A 27 7.10 -1.30 -20.52
N PRO A 28 7.59 -1.24 -19.28
CA PRO A 28 8.43 -0.12 -18.84
C PRO A 28 9.88 -0.21 -19.34
N GLY A 29 10.27 -1.31 -20.02
CA GLY A 29 11.64 -1.60 -20.45
C GLY A 29 12.40 -2.51 -19.50
N ALA A 30 13.68 -2.77 -19.82
CA ALA A 30 14.54 -3.67 -19.05
C ALA A 30 14.72 -3.22 -17.59
N SER A 31 14.77 -4.19 -16.67
CA SER A 31 14.81 -3.93 -15.23
C SER A 31 16.21 -3.96 -14.61
N ASP A 32 16.34 -3.41 -13.40
CA ASP A 32 17.58 -3.42 -12.61
C ASP A 32 17.83 -4.81 -12.00
N ALA A 33 18.93 -5.45 -12.38
CA ALA A 33 19.27 -6.79 -11.95
C ALA A 33 19.34 -6.98 -10.41
N ARG A 34 19.52 -5.90 -9.63
CA ARG A 34 19.55 -5.96 -8.17
C ARG A 34 18.19 -6.35 -7.58
N ILE A 35 17.09 -5.89 -8.17
CA ILE A 35 15.73 -6.20 -7.69
C ILE A 35 15.15 -7.48 -8.30
N THR A 36 15.63 -7.91 -9.47
CA THR A 36 15.14 -9.13 -10.12
C THR A 36 15.18 -10.35 -9.19
N GLY A 37 14.12 -11.16 -9.21
CA GLY A 37 13.94 -12.35 -8.40
C GLY A 37 12.77 -12.28 -7.42
N THR A 38 12.62 -13.33 -6.61
CA THR A 38 11.56 -13.46 -5.61
C THR A 38 12.04 -13.01 -4.23
N TRP A 39 11.21 -12.22 -3.55
CA TRP A 39 11.50 -11.64 -2.23
C TRP A 39 10.35 -11.93 -1.27
N ARG A 40 10.67 -12.42 -0.08
CA ARG A 40 9.71 -12.77 0.98
C ARG A 40 9.66 -11.67 2.03
N LEU A 41 8.46 -11.18 2.36
CA LEU A 41 8.25 -10.20 3.42
C LEU A 41 8.72 -10.78 4.77
N THR A 42 9.43 -9.98 5.56
CA THR A 42 9.88 -10.34 6.91
C THR A 42 9.46 -9.34 7.97
N GLU A 43 9.32 -8.07 7.59
CA GLU A 43 9.00 -7.00 8.53
C GLU A 43 8.30 -5.84 7.82
N ARG A 44 7.32 -5.21 8.46
CA ARG A 44 6.66 -3.98 7.98
C ARG A 44 6.51 -3.01 9.14
N ARG A 45 6.83 -1.74 8.91
CA ARG A 45 6.57 -0.63 9.84
C ARG A 45 5.53 0.31 9.24
N TYR A 46 4.50 0.64 10.02
CA TYR A 46 3.38 1.45 9.59
C TYR A 46 2.73 2.16 10.79
N PRO A 47 2.14 3.37 10.60
CA PRO A 47 1.35 4.00 11.65
C PRO A 47 0.06 3.21 11.91
N VAL A 48 -0.34 3.16 13.18
CA VAL A 48 -1.60 2.57 13.65
C VAL A 48 -2.24 3.57 14.60
N ASP A 49 -3.52 3.85 14.40
CA ASP A 49 -4.27 4.69 15.32
C ASP A 49 -4.71 3.84 16.52
N SER A 50 -4.10 4.12 17.68
CA SER A 50 -4.52 3.56 18.96
C SER A 50 -5.59 4.46 19.55
N ALA A 51 -6.73 3.89 19.93
CA ALA A 51 -7.76 4.57 20.67
C ALA A 51 -7.97 3.88 22.02
N TYR A 52 -7.95 4.64 23.11
CA TYR A 52 -8.19 4.13 24.45
C TYR A 52 -9.12 5.06 25.23
N TYR A 53 -9.92 4.46 26.12
CA TYR A 53 -10.80 5.19 27.02
C TYR A 53 -10.07 5.52 28.31
N LEU A 54 -10.07 6.79 28.70
CA LEU A 54 -9.74 7.21 30.07
C LEU A 54 -11.04 7.33 30.88
N PHE A 55 -11.03 6.84 32.12
CA PHE A 55 -12.15 7.02 33.04
C PHE A 55 -12.01 8.35 33.78
N ASP A 56 -13.01 9.22 33.66
CA ASP A 56 -12.95 10.62 34.10
C ASP A 56 -13.44 10.87 35.54
N SER A 57 -13.64 9.79 36.31
CA SER A 57 -14.21 9.88 37.66
C SER A 57 -13.45 9.00 38.65
N VAL A 58 -12.91 9.62 39.70
CA VAL A 58 -12.24 8.92 40.80
C VAL A 58 -13.22 8.71 41.95
N PHE A 59 -13.28 7.49 42.49
CA PHE A 59 -14.10 7.18 43.66
C PHE A 59 -13.35 7.53 44.96
N VAL A 60 -13.83 8.54 45.69
CA VAL A 60 -13.20 9.06 46.91
C VAL A 60 -14.26 9.12 48.02
N LYS A 61 -13.99 8.46 49.15
CA LYS A 61 -14.83 8.50 50.38
C LYS A 61 -16.33 8.24 50.14
N GLY A 62 -16.68 7.33 49.24
CA GLY A 62 -18.07 6.94 48.98
C GLY A 62 -18.78 7.71 47.87
N ALA A 63 -18.12 8.68 47.22
CA ALA A 63 -18.66 9.42 46.09
C ALA A 63 -17.71 9.40 44.89
N TYR A 64 -18.26 9.56 43.67
CA TYR A 64 -17.47 9.86 42.48
C TYR A 64 -17.25 11.36 42.39
N VAL A 65 -16.00 11.79 42.15
CA VAL A 65 -15.63 13.21 42.00
C VAL A 65 -15.07 13.47 40.59
N VAL A 66 -15.42 14.64 40.05
CA VAL A 66 -15.26 15.09 38.65
C VAL A 66 -13.80 15.31 38.21
N ASP A 67 -13.39 14.91 36.98
CA ASP A 67 -12.07 15.30 36.46
C ASP A 67 -11.77 15.44 34.93
N SER A 68 -12.61 16.06 34.07
CA SER A 68 -12.27 17.15 33.06
C SER A 68 -12.87 17.12 31.59
N THR A 69 -13.24 18.27 30.96
CA THR A 69 -13.55 18.44 29.48
C THR A 69 -12.31 18.74 28.63
N PHE A 70 -12.33 19.44 27.48
CA PHE A 70 -11.13 19.79 26.68
C PHE A 70 -11.25 21.15 25.98
N THR A 71 -10.21 22.01 26.07
CA THR A 71 -10.13 23.36 25.48
C THR A 71 -8.68 23.68 25.09
N ASN A 72 -8.45 24.35 23.96
CA ASN A 72 -7.10 24.71 23.46
C ASN A 72 -6.09 23.54 23.32
N GLY A 73 -6.54 22.29 23.24
CA GLY A 73 -5.66 21.11 23.20
C GLY A 73 -5.34 20.47 24.55
N HIS A 74 -6.04 20.88 25.62
CA HIS A 74 -5.83 20.40 27.01
C HIS A 74 -7.15 20.16 27.74
N TYR A 75 -7.19 19.28 28.75
CA TYR A 75 -8.44 18.95 29.45
C TYR A 75 -8.90 20.03 30.48
N VAL A 76 -10.22 20.20 30.76
CA VAL A 76 -10.83 21.27 31.61
C VAL A 76 -11.93 20.78 32.59
N LYS A 77 -13.26 20.94 32.37
CA LYS A 77 -14.37 20.34 33.19
C LYS A 77 -15.78 20.40 32.56
N ASP A 78 -16.59 19.34 32.73
CA ASP A 78 -18.08 19.27 32.65
C ASP A 78 -18.55 18.04 33.46
N THR A 79 -19.76 18.09 34.01
CA THR A 79 -20.45 16.94 34.61
C THR A 79 -21.95 17.19 34.63
N VAL A 80 -22.72 16.25 34.06
CA VAL A 80 -24.17 16.24 34.18
C VAL A 80 -24.57 15.44 35.42
N PHE A 81 -25.14 16.11 36.43
CA PHE A 81 -25.79 15.43 37.54
C PHE A 81 -27.14 14.86 37.08
N VAL A 82 -27.23 13.53 36.92
CA VAL A 82 -28.46 12.84 36.54
C VAL A 82 -29.06 12.23 37.80
N LYS A 83 -30.22 12.77 38.21
CA LYS A 83 -31.06 12.37 39.36
C LYS A 83 -30.53 11.19 40.20
N ASP A 84 -30.12 11.52 41.42
CA ASP A 84 -29.72 10.61 42.50
C ASP A 84 -28.45 9.77 42.27
N HIS A 85 -27.69 9.98 41.17
CA HIS A 85 -26.37 9.35 40.96
C HIS A 85 -25.41 10.18 40.11
N TYR A 86 -24.12 9.85 40.19
CA TYR A 86 -23.08 10.37 39.29
C TYR A 86 -22.87 9.37 38.15
N GLN A 87 -22.97 9.84 36.90
CA GLN A 87 -22.65 9.03 35.73
C GLN A 87 -21.14 9.02 35.50
N ARG A 88 -20.56 7.84 35.25
CA ARG A 88 -19.15 7.70 34.87
C ARG A 88 -19.00 8.17 33.42
N ASP A 89 -18.25 9.24 33.20
CA ASP A 89 -17.83 9.65 31.87
C ASP A 89 -16.53 8.92 31.45
N SER A 90 -16.33 8.78 30.14
CA SER A 90 -15.14 8.17 29.56
C SER A 90 -14.74 8.85 28.26
N ILE A 91 -13.54 9.43 28.27
CA ILE A 91 -12.98 10.17 27.14
C ILE A 91 -12.28 9.18 26.19
N LEU A 92 -12.62 9.25 24.90
CA LEU A 92 -11.89 8.54 23.85
C LEU A 92 -10.64 9.34 23.44
N VAL A 93 -9.46 8.86 23.81
CA VAL A 93 -8.18 9.43 23.38
C VAL A 93 -7.66 8.65 22.18
N SER A 94 -7.46 9.33 21.05
CA SER A 94 -6.82 8.75 19.86
C SER A 94 -5.38 9.25 19.69
N LYS A 95 -4.46 8.34 19.37
CA LYS A 95 -3.05 8.64 19.10
C LYS A 95 -2.50 7.70 18.03
N SER A 96 -1.93 8.28 16.98
CA SER A 96 -1.19 7.52 15.98
C SER A 96 0.18 7.10 16.51
N ILE A 97 0.43 5.79 16.58
CA ILE A 97 1.66 5.15 17.05
C ILE A 97 2.29 4.31 15.94
N ASP A 98 3.62 4.21 15.93
CA ASP A 98 4.32 3.42 14.92
C ASP A 98 4.34 1.94 15.34
N SER A 99 3.67 1.07 14.57
CA SER A 99 3.71 -0.38 14.76
C SER A 99 4.79 -1.01 13.88
N THR A 100 5.41 -2.10 14.36
CA THR A 100 6.31 -2.95 13.56
C THR A 100 5.84 -4.40 13.65
N GLN A 101 5.33 -4.93 12.54
CA GLN A 101 4.90 -6.32 12.41
C GLN A 101 6.02 -7.15 11.79
N LYS A 102 6.28 -8.34 12.36
CA LYS A 102 7.18 -9.35 11.80
C LYS A 102 6.37 -10.50 11.22
N TYR A 103 6.88 -11.10 10.16
CA TYR A 103 6.19 -12.12 9.38
C TYR A 103 6.94 -13.46 9.43
N SER A 104 6.18 -14.53 9.65
CA SER A 104 6.66 -15.91 9.59
C SER A 104 7.09 -16.30 8.16
N VAL A 105 7.81 -17.41 8.04
CA VAL A 105 8.13 -17.99 6.71
C VAL A 105 6.86 -18.54 6.04
N ASN A 106 5.95 -19.10 6.84
CA ASN A 106 4.71 -19.74 6.39
C ASN A 106 3.49 -19.05 7.04
N PRO A 107 2.41 -18.77 6.29
CA PRO A 107 2.34 -18.84 4.82
C PRO A 107 3.24 -17.79 4.16
N ALA A 108 3.88 -18.14 3.04
CA ALA A 108 4.79 -17.25 2.34
C ALA A 108 4.06 -15.98 1.84
N GLN A 109 4.70 -14.83 2.02
CA GLN A 109 4.25 -13.53 1.52
C GLN A 109 5.35 -13.02 0.59
N THR A 110 5.14 -13.04 -0.74
CA THR A 110 6.23 -12.76 -1.70
C THR A 110 5.87 -11.75 -2.77
N LEU A 111 6.90 -11.03 -3.23
CA LEU A 111 6.91 -10.26 -4.47
C LEU A 111 7.97 -10.85 -5.41
N THR A 112 7.62 -11.07 -6.67
CA THR A 112 8.56 -11.52 -7.71
C THR A 112 8.68 -10.45 -8.78
N PHE A 113 9.89 -9.89 -8.89
CA PHE A 113 10.26 -8.90 -9.87
C PHE A 113 10.94 -9.60 -11.05
N SER A 114 10.25 -9.69 -12.19
CA SER A 114 10.78 -10.32 -13.40
C SER A 114 11.70 -9.37 -14.18
N ALA A 115 12.64 -9.93 -14.94
CA ALA A 115 13.61 -9.16 -15.72
C ALA A 115 12.98 -8.31 -16.85
N ASP A 116 11.80 -8.72 -17.33
CA ASP A 116 10.95 -8.04 -18.32
C ASP A 116 10.13 -6.86 -17.74
N GLY A 117 10.32 -6.56 -16.44
CA GLY A 117 9.59 -5.50 -15.75
C GLY A 117 8.21 -5.91 -15.24
N LYS A 118 7.81 -7.20 -15.29
CA LYS A 118 6.56 -7.68 -14.69
C LYS A 118 6.71 -7.92 -13.18
N LEU A 119 5.69 -7.51 -12.42
CA LEU A 119 5.57 -7.80 -10.98
C LEU A 119 4.49 -8.86 -10.76
N SER A 120 4.77 -9.83 -9.89
CA SER A 120 3.73 -10.69 -9.31
C SER A 120 3.85 -10.72 -7.79
N ALA A 121 2.74 -11.08 -7.13
CA ALA A 121 2.57 -10.98 -5.69
C ALA A 121 1.77 -12.19 -5.17
N ASN A 122 2.16 -12.74 -4.01
CA ASN A 122 1.53 -13.93 -3.42
C ASN A 122 1.39 -13.79 -1.91
N GLY A 123 0.22 -14.19 -1.38
CA GLY A 123 -0.08 -14.16 0.05
C GLY A 123 -0.90 -12.93 0.48
N ALA A 124 -1.74 -13.10 1.50
CA ALA A 124 -2.73 -12.11 1.95
C ALA A 124 -2.13 -10.72 2.27
N GLU A 125 -0.89 -10.68 2.78
CA GLU A 125 -0.18 -9.45 3.15
C GLU A 125 0.34 -8.66 1.94
N MET A 126 0.30 -9.26 0.74
CA MET A 126 0.71 -8.65 -0.52
C MET A 126 -0.45 -8.02 -1.31
N SER A 127 -1.67 -7.99 -0.75
CA SER A 127 -2.88 -7.45 -1.39
C SER A 127 -2.71 -6.04 -2.01
N TYR A 128 -1.95 -5.16 -1.35
CA TYR A 128 -1.56 -3.84 -1.86
C TYR A 128 -0.86 -3.89 -3.24
N TYR A 129 -0.11 -4.95 -3.54
CA TYR A 129 0.66 -5.12 -4.77
C TYR A 129 -0.12 -5.85 -5.87
N TYR A 130 -1.27 -6.47 -5.58
CA TYR A 130 -2.08 -7.20 -6.57
C TYR A 130 -2.53 -6.38 -7.80
N PRO A 131 -2.85 -5.07 -7.74
CA PRO A 131 -3.19 -4.29 -8.93
C PRO A 131 -1.95 -3.83 -9.73
N ILE A 132 -0.73 -4.05 -9.24
CA ILE A 132 0.51 -3.61 -9.88
C ILE A 132 1.05 -4.76 -10.74
N LYS A 133 1.00 -4.59 -12.06
CA LYS A 133 1.47 -5.59 -13.03
C LYS A 133 2.91 -5.35 -13.49
N TYR A 134 3.37 -4.11 -13.43
CA TYR A 134 4.65 -3.69 -13.98
C TYR A 134 5.40 -2.80 -13.01
N PHE A 135 6.73 -2.80 -13.12
CA PHE A 135 7.59 -1.96 -12.32
C PHE A 135 8.82 -1.49 -13.11
N ARG A 136 9.42 -0.38 -12.66
CA ARG A 136 10.72 0.09 -13.13
C ARG A 136 11.52 0.70 -11.99
N VAL A 137 12.76 0.27 -11.83
CA VAL A 137 13.71 0.98 -10.95
C VAL A 137 14.17 2.25 -11.67
N ASP A 138 14.14 3.36 -10.95
CA ASP A 138 14.57 4.66 -11.41
C ASP A 138 15.83 5.07 -10.67
N SER A 139 16.94 5.13 -11.41
CA SER A 139 18.27 5.50 -10.94
C SER A 139 18.65 6.94 -11.28
N THR A 140 17.74 7.72 -11.87
CA THR A 140 18.03 9.07 -12.38
C THR A 140 17.93 10.18 -11.32
N ILE A 141 17.57 9.83 -10.08
CA ILE A 141 17.34 10.80 -9.01
C ILE A 141 18.59 10.98 -8.15
N SER A 142 18.93 12.23 -7.84
CA SER A 142 20.04 12.63 -6.96
C SER A 142 19.97 12.01 -5.56
N ASP A 143 18.77 11.87 -5.02
CA ASP A 143 18.53 11.58 -3.60
C ASP A 143 18.41 10.07 -3.30
N GLY A 144 18.65 9.20 -4.30
CA GLY A 144 18.65 7.75 -4.16
C GLY A 144 17.73 7.02 -5.16
N LEU A 145 17.67 5.70 -5.02
CA LEU A 145 16.92 4.84 -5.95
C LEU A 145 15.42 4.92 -5.70
N GLY A 146 14.65 5.05 -6.78
CA GLY A 146 13.19 4.90 -6.77
C GLY A 146 12.74 3.60 -7.42
N ILE A 147 11.52 3.18 -7.13
CA ILE A 147 10.78 2.21 -7.93
C ILE A 147 9.43 2.81 -8.31
N ASN A 148 9.15 2.84 -9.60
CA ASN A 148 7.84 3.17 -10.15
C ASN A 148 7.05 1.87 -10.29
N LEU A 149 5.96 1.74 -9.53
CA LEU A 149 5.02 0.61 -9.55
C LEU A 149 3.80 1.02 -10.36
N PHE A 150 3.57 0.38 -11.50
CA PHE A 150 2.55 0.83 -12.46
C PHE A 150 1.20 0.15 -12.20
N ILE A 151 0.19 0.98 -11.94
CA ILE A 151 -1.20 0.57 -11.76
C ILE A 151 -1.98 0.95 -13.01
N THR A 152 -2.70 -0.01 -13.60
CA THR A 152 -3.61 0.28 -14.72
C THR A 152 -5.02 0.47 -14.21
N THR A 153 -5.57 1.67 -14.38
CA THR A 153 -6.94 2.04 -13.99
C THR A 153 -7.55 2.98 -15.04
N ASN A 154 -8.84 2.85 -15.32
CA ASN A 154 -9.56 3.69 -16.29
C ASN A 154 -8.87 3.83 -17.67
N ARG A 155 -8.25 2.75 -18.16
CA ARG A 155 -7.44 2.68 -19.40
C ARG A 155 -6.15 3.52 -19.39
N ALA A 156 -5.79 4.14 -18.27
CA ALA A 156 -4.51 4.80 -18.06
C ALA A 156 -3.59 3.91 -17.20
N THR A 157 -2.28 4.03 -17.43
CA THR A 157 -1.26 3.40 -16.58
C THR A 157 -0.54 4.50 -15.81
N VAL A 158 -0.65 4.50 -14.49
CA VAL A 158 -0.09 5.53 -13.61
C VAL A 158 1.05 4.97 -12.76
N PRO A 159 2.20 5.66 -12.66
CA PRO A 159 3.29 5.25 -11.78
C PRO A 159 2.99 5.66 -10.33
N PHE A 160 2.93 4.69 -9.43
CA PHE A 160 3.05 4.93 -7.99
C PHE A 160 4.51 4.75 -7.56
N ARG A 161 5.17 5.83 -7.15
CA ARG A 161 6.59 5.79 -6.80
C ARG A 161 6.82 5.50 -5.32
N GLN A 162 7.67 4.52 -5.04
CA GLN A 162 8.25 4.25 -3.72
C GLN A 162 9.77 4.47 -3.78
N GLY A 163 10.41 4.71 -2.63
CA GLY A 163 11.87 4.58 -2.50
C GLY A 163 12.27 3.11 -2.42
N VAL A 164 13.50 2.79 -2.82
CA VAL A 164 14.03 1.42 -2.72
C VAL A 164 15.47 1.42 -2.20
N ALA A 165 15.76 0.50 -1.28
CA ALA A 165 17.10 0.28 -0.75
C ALA A 165 17.46 -1.21 -0.76
N PHE A 166 18.74 -1.51 -1.01
CA PHE A 166 19.29 -2.86 -1.08
C PHE A 166 20.42 -3.01 -0.05
N GLN A 167 20.41 -4.11 0.70
CA GLN A 167 21.47 -4.49 1.63
C GLN A 167 21.74 -5.99 1.51
N GLY A 168 22.54 -6.37 0.51
CA GLY A 168 22.77 -7.78 0.15
C GLY A 168 21.47 -8.46 -0.30
N ASP A 169 21.11 -9.56 0.37
CA ASP A 169 19.85 -10.29 0.16
C ASP A 169 18.63 -9.62 0.85
N VAL A 170 18.72 -8.35 1.28
CA VAL A 170 17.60 -7.58 1.85
C VAL A 170 17.15 -6.47 0.90
N LEU A 171 15.86 -6.45 0.58
CA LEU A 171 15.16 -5.39 -0.16
C LEU A 171 14.29 -4.61 0.84
N THR A 172 14.41 -3.29 0.86
CA THR A 172 13.48 -2.42 1.60
C THR A 172 12.75 -1.51 0.62
N LEU A 173 11.42 -1.60 0.64
CA LEU A 173 10.52 -0.68 -0.05
C LEU A 173 10.07 0.40 0.93
N LEU A 174 10.12 1.66 0.48
CA LEU A 174 9.84 2.86 1.25
C LEU A 174 8.65 3.61 0.63
N PRO A 175 7.40 3.30 1.03
CA PRO A 175 6.23 4.06 0.60
C PRO A 175 6.32 5.53 1.06
N ARG A 176 5.57 6.41 0.40
CA ARG A 176 5.38 7.79 0.89
C ARG A 176 4.40 7.76 2.08
N CYS A 177 4.89 8.15 3.24
CA CYS A 177 4.14 8.26 4.49
C CYS A 177 4.63 9.50 5.26
N ASP A 178 3.76 10.12 6.07
CA ASP A 178 4.11 11.29 6.90
C ASP A 178 5.10 10.96 8.03
N ARG A 179 5.26 9.67 8.33
CA ARG A 179 6.23 9.10 9.27
C ARG A 179 6.97 7.94 8.63
N LEU A 180 8.07 7.50 9.25
CA LEU A 180 8.89 6.39 8.77
C LEU A 180 8.07 5.08 8.67
N CYS A 181 7.71 4.71 7.44
CA CYS A 181 7.08 3.45 7.09
C CYS A 181 7.96 2.67 6.11
N TYR A 182 7.91 1.33 6.15
CA TYR A 182 8.65 0.48 5.20
C TYR A 182 8.06 -0.93 5.13
N SER A 183 8.34 -1.63 4.03
CA SER A 183 8.23 -3.09 3.94
C SER A 183 9.61 -3.67 3.62
N LYS A 184 10.08 -4.60 4.45
CA LYS A 184 11.39 -5.25 4.35
C LYS A 184 11.22 -6.70 3.95
N PHE A 185 11.98 -7.11 2.95
CA PHE A 185 11.93 -8.42 2.34
C PHE A 185 13.32 -9.05 2.29
N VAL A 186 13.39 -10.37 2.31
CA VAL A 186 14.61 -11.14 2.07
C VAL A 186 14.51 -11.92 0.76
N ARG A 187 15.61 -12.04 0.02
CA ARG A 187 15.65 -12.81 -1.22
C ARG A 187 15.32 -14.28 -0.93
N VAL A 188 14.45 -14.86 -1.74
CA VAL A 188 14.20 -16.30 -1.77
C VAL A 188 15.26 -16.95 -2.67
N ARG A 189 15.87 -18.03 -2.20
CA ARG A 189 16.85 -18.84 -2.91
C ARG A 189 16.20 -20.11 -3.44
#